data_AF-K7FXF3-F1
#
_entry.id   AF-K7FXF3-F1
#
_cell.length_a   1.000
_cell.length_b   1.000
_cell.length_c   1.000
_cell.angle_alpha   90.00
_cell.angle_beta   90.00
_cell.angle_gamma   90.00
#
_symmetry.space_group_name_H-M   'P 1'
#
loop_
_entity.id
_entity.type
_entity.pdbx_description
1 polymer ?
#
loop_
_entity_poly.entity_id
_entity_poly.type
_entity_poly.pdbx_seq_one_letter_code
_entity_poly.pdbx_strand_id
1 'polypeptide(L)'
;MVLELGCRKTLPTGCWSDKGHFLFRVFQERLKTIGNGSAVGERLLRQQELFTFYFRILLSLPPSVVVMTCRRGKKTTLDCEDFFHFVNTELRNICSRGCTLSYDITAHFFRGLLNASLEHEESAQVVNDVLKTCQTKCPVIISSAARWWLRLEPVLCSQWKRLFEAPLAQGLQRMRKWHHSAASFLASEAEFSLSDTPWISAAFLHFTAQQQAAPGRRRAALKSLGGLSEQLLVCLLFFSLMDFISTRFA
;
A
#
# COMPACT_ATOMS: atom_id res chain seq x y z
N MET A 1 -22.82 14.76 -11.43
CA MET A 1 -23.09 13.34 -11.80
C MET A 1 -22.04 12.38 -11.21
N VAL A 2 -21.63 12.57 -9.94
CA VAL A 2 -20.68 11.68 -9.21
C VAL A 2 -21.28 11.20 -7.87
N LEU A 3 -22.43 11.74 -7.48
CA LEU A 3 -23.08 11.47 -6.18
C LEU A 3 -23.95 10.20 -6.16
N GLU A 4 -24.17 9.53 -7.29
CA GLU A 4 -25.01 8.30 -7.30
C GLU A 4 -24.26 7.01 -6.95
N LEU A 5 -22.93 7.00 -6.96
CA LEU A 5 -22.15 5.82 -6.52
C LEU A 5 -22.09 5.64 -5.00
N GLY A 6 -22.60 6.62 -4.23
CA GLY A 6 -22.67 6.57 -2.77
C GLY A 6 -24.05 6.18 -2.21
N CYS A 7 -25.06 6.00 -3.07
CA CYS A 7 -26.39 5.60 -2.60
C CYS A 7 -26.41 4.11 -2.26
N ARG A 8 -26.44 3.87 -0.96
CA ARG A 8 -26.72 2.61 -0.27
C ARG A 8 -28.10 2.06 -0.72
N LYS A 9 -28.18 1.48 -1.92
CA LYS A 9 -29.26 0.64 -2.45
C LYS A 9 -28.87 0.09 -3.82
N THR A 10 -28.58 -1.21 -3.86
CA THR A 10 -28.66 -2.08 -5.04
C THR A 10 -28.02 -1.51 -6.33
N LEU A 11 -26.70 -1.34 -6.36
CA LEU A 11 -26.00 -1.57 -7.63
C LEU A 11 -26.22 -3.05 -8.00
N PRO A 12 -26.64 -3.38 -9.23
CA PRO A 12 -26.88 -4.75 -9.60
C PRO A 12 -25.61 -5.52 -9.32
N THR A 13 -25.73 -6.55 -8.49
CA THR A 13 -24.71 -7.56 -8.20
C THR A 13 -24.50 -8.41 -9.45
N GLY A 14 -24.17 -7.75 -10.56
CA GLY A 14 -23.80 -8.35 -11.81
C GLY A 14 -22.36 -8.79 -11.68
N CYS A 15 -22.11 -10.07 -11.89
CA CYS A 15 -20.80 -10.61 -12.18
C CYS A 15 -20.11 -9.66 -13.17
N TRP A 16 -19.09 -8.91 -12.71
CA TRP A 16 -18.19 -8.22 -13.60
C TRP A 16 -17.47 -9.35 -14.34
N SER A 17 -18.01 -9.69 -15.51
CA SER A 17 -17.48 -10.66 -16.46
C SER A 17 -15.98 -10.46 -16.63
N ASP A 18 -15.29 -11.51 -17.10
CA ASP A 18 -13.90 -11.73 -17.57
C ASP A 18 -13.11 -10.57 -18.23
N LYS A 19 -13.31 -9.35 -17.76
CA LYS A 19 -13.05 -8.08 -18.45
C LYS A 19 -12.29 -7.09 -17.54
N GLY A 20 -12.11 -7.42 -16.26
CA GLY A 20 -11.40 -6.57 -15.29
C GLY A 20 -12.11 -5.25 -14.99
N HIS A 21 -11.57 -4.51 -14.03
CA HIS A 21 -12.07 -3.25 -13.52
C HIS A 21 -12.03 -2.16 -14.60
N PHE A 22 -13.22 -1.64 -14.95
CA PHE A 22 -13.40 -0.64 -16.01
C PHE A 22 -12.45 0.56 -15.91
N LEU A 23 -12.28 1.14 -14.72
CA LEU A 23 -11.43 2.32 -14.53
C LEU A 23 -9.97 2.04 -14.92
N PHE A 24 -9.40 0.92 -14.46
CA PHE A 24 -8.01 0.59 -14.73
C PHE A 24 -7.82 0.22 -16.20
N ARG A 25 -8.83 -0.38 -16.85
CA ARG A 25 -8.80 -0.59 -18.29
C ARG A 25 -8.73 0.72 -19.07
N VAL A 26 -9.60 1.69 -18.74
CA VAL A 26 -9.59 3.02 -19.40
C VAL A 26 -8.24 3.70 -19.20
N PHE A 27 -7.65 3.60 -18.01
CA PHE A 27 -6.32 4.16 -17.74
C PHE A 27 -5.24 3.46 -18.58
N GLN A 28 -5.26 2.14 -18.65
CA GLN A 28 -4.30 1.37 -19.47
C GLN A 28 -4.44 1.68 -20.96
N GLU A 29 -5.65 1.74 -21.50
CA GLU A 29 -5.91 2.05 -22.90
C GLU A 29 -5.38 3.45 -23.26
N ARG A 30 -5.67 4.46 -22.43
CA ARG A 30 -5.16 5.81 -22.62
C ARG A 30 -3.63 5.87 -22.54
N LEU A 31 -3.01 5.17 -21.60
CA LEU A 31 -1.55 5.13 -21.51
C LEU A 31 -0.88 4.48 -22.73
N LYS A 32 -1.52 3.45 -23.31
CA LYS A 32 -1.03 2.81 -24.53
C LYS A 32 -1.01 3.79 -25.72
N THR A 33 -1.90 4.78 -25.76
CA THR A 33 -1.91 5.79 -26.84
C THR A 33 -0.75 6.78 -26.79
N ILE A 34 -0.11 6.97 -25.63
CA ILE A 34 1.00 7.92 -25.44
C ILE A 34 2.33 7.35 -25.99
N GLY A 35 2.36 6.06 -26.36
CA GLY A 35 3.54 5.38 -26.89
C GLY A 35 4.20 4.45 -25.87
N ASN A 36 5.28 3.80 -26.29
CA ASN A 36 6.00 2.82 -25.48
C ASN A 36 6.98 3.44 -24.47
N GLY A 37 7.10 4.77 -24.44
CA GLY A 37 8.01 5.48 -23.52
C GLY A 37 9.47 5.38 -23.97
N SER A 38 9.72 5.21 -25.27
CA SER A 38 11.07 5.16 -25.83
C SER A 38 11.72 6.54 -25.82
N ALA A 39 10.98 7.58 -26.22
CA ALA A 39 11.43 8.96 -26.20
C ALA A 39 11.21 9.64 -24.83
N VAL A 40 12.08 10.57 -24.48
CA VAL A 40 11.95 11.37 -23.23
C VAL A 40 10.63 12.14 -23.20
N GLY A 41 10.18 12.69 -24.34
CA GLY A 41 8.89 13.38 -24.44
C GLY A 41 7.71 12.48 -24.12
N GLU A 42 7.69 11.24 -24.60
CA GLU A 42 6.65 10.25 -24.28
C GLU A 42 6.65 9.90 -22.79
N ARG A 43 7.84 9.77 -22.17
CA ARG A 43 7.96 9.50 -20.72
C ARG A 43 7.39 10.65 -19.89
N LEU A 44 7.69 11.89 -20.26
CA LEU A 44 7.18 13.08 -19.56
C LEU A 44 5.66 13.22 -19.72
N LEU A 45 5.14 13.03 -20.93
CA LEU A 45 3.69 13.03 -21.17
C LEU A 45 3.00 11.93 -20.37
N ARG A 46 3.58 10.72 -20.34
CA ARG A 46 3.05 9.61 -19.54
C ARG A 46 3.05 9.94 -18.05
N GLN A 47 4.13 10.53 -17.52
CA GLN A 47 4.19 10.97 -16.13
C GLN A 47 3.16 12.06 -15.83
N GLN A 48 2.97 13.03 -16.73
CA GLN A 48 1.98 14.09 -16.57
C GLN A 48 0.55 13.53 -16.57
N GLU A 49 0.23 12.59 -17.46
CA GLU A 49 -1.09 11.95 -17.53
C GLU A 49 -1.37 11.15 -16.25
N LEU A 50 -0.39 10.34 -15.81
CA LEU A 50 -0.48 9.59 -14.56
C LEU A 50 -0.68 10.52 -13.37
N PHE A 51 0.16 11.57 -13.23
CA PHE A 51 0.12 12.54 -12.13
C PHE A 51 -1.17 13.37 -12.10
N THR A 52 -1.52 13.96 -13.24
CA THR A 52 -2.56 14.99 -13.33
C THR A 52 -3.93 14.37 -13.47
N PHE A 53 -4.07 13.33 -14.28
CA PHE A 53 -5.37 12.79 -14.63
C PHE A 53 -5.74 11.61 -13.72
N TYR A 54 -4.89 10.58 -13.60
CA TYR A 54 -5.30 9.38 -12.87
C TYR A 54 -5.25 9.51 -11.36
N PHE A 55 -4.23 10.11 -10.76
CA PHE A 55 -4.25 10.31 -9.30
C PHE A 55 -5.43 11.19 -8.90
N ARG A 56 -5.71 12.26 -9.64
CA ARG A 56 -6.86 13.13 -9.34
C ARG A 56 -8.18 12.41 -9.49
N ILE A 57 -8.39 11.67 -10.57
CA ILE A 57 -9.63 10.92 -10.78
C ILE A 57 -9.77 9.85 -9.72
N LEU A 58 -8.73 9.02 -9.51
CA LEU A 58 -8.76 7.95 -8.52
C LEU A 58 -9.06 8.48 -7.12
N LEU A 59 -8.39 9.56 -6.70
CA LEU A 59 -8.61 10.16 -5.39
C LEU A 59 -9.93 10.93 -5.26
N SER A 60 -10.55 11.34 -6.38
CA SER A 60 -11.88 11.97 -6.40
C SER A 60 -13.02 10.97 -6.32
N LEU A 61 -12.76 9.70 -6.68
CA LEU A 61 -13.73 8.62 -6.56
C LEU A 61 -13.81 8.10 -5.12
N PRO A 62 -14.89 7.41 -4.74
CA PRO A 62 -14.95 6.74 -3.44
C PRO A 62 -13.82 5.70 -3.29
N PRO A 63 -13.18 5.59 -2.11
CA PRO A 63 -12.12 4.61 -1.86
C PRO A 63 -12.47 3.16 -2.20
N SER A 64 -13.74 2.78 -2.02
CA SER A 64 -14.24 1.43 -2.33
C SER A 64 -14.10 1.07 -3.80
N VAL A 65 -14.01 2.04 -4.72
CA VAL A 65 -13.84 1.78 -6.16
C VAL A 65 -12.51 1.09 -6.47
N VAL A 66 -11.50 1.20 -5.61
CA VAL A 66 -10.20 0.56 -5.83
C VAL A 66 -10.22 -0.94 -5.57
N VAL A 67 -11.22 -1.43 -4.83
CA VAL A 67 -11.34 -2.83 -4.41
C VAL A 67 -12.65 -3.39 -4.94
N MET A 68 -12.59 -4.36 -5.86
CA MET A 68 -13.79 -5.00 -6.38
C MET A 68 -14.36 -6.00 -5.38
N THR A 69 -15.69 -6.07 -5.33
CA THR A 69 -16.40 -7.16 -4.67
C THR A 69 -16.86 -8.16 -5.73
N CYS A 70 -16.23 -9.34 -5.72
CA CYS A 70 -16.54 -10.42 -6.65
C CYS A 70 -17.44 -11.44 -5.95
N ARG A 71 -18.60 -11.75 -6.52
CA ARG A 71 -19.50 -12.79 -6.00
C ARG A 71 -19.29 -14.09 -6.77
N ARG A 72 -18.75 -15.12 -6.11
CA ARG A 72 -18.59 -16.46 -6.67
C ARG A 72 -19.48 -17.44 -5.89
N GLY A 73 -20.65 -17.74 -6.46
CA GLY A 73 -21.67 -18.56 -5.79
C GLY A 73 -22.22 -17.87 -4.53
N LYS A 74 -22.14 -18.55 -3.38
CA LYS A 74 -22.56 -18.01 -2.08
C LYS A 74 -21.50 -17.15 -1.37
N LYS A 75 -20.24 -17.16 -1.84
CA LYS A 75 -19.15 -16.38 -1.23
C LYS A 75 -18.90 -15.09 -2.01
N THR A 76 -18.84 -13.98 -1.29
CA THR A 76 -18.30 -12.71 -1.79
C THR A 76 -16.81 -12.68 -1.43
N THR A 77 -15.94 -12.26 -2.34
CA THR A 77 -14.50 -12.10 -2.13
C THR A 77 -14.07 -10.72 -2.59
N LEU A 78 -13.05 -10.14 -1.96
CA LEU A 78 -12.44 -8.91 -2.45
C LEU A 78 -11.38 -9.22 -3.49
N ASP A 79 -11.41 -8.46 -4.58
CA ASP A 79 -10.47 -8.56 -5.69
C ASP A 79 -9.76 -7.22 -5.89
N CYS A 80 -8.43 -7.28 -5.80
CA CYS A 80 -7.53 -6.13 -5.93
C CYS A 80 -6.56 -6.31 -7.11
N GLU A 81 -6.71 -7.35 -7.95
CA GLU A 81 -5.71 -7.72 -8.96
C GLU A 81 -5.45 -6.60 -9.97
N ASP A 82 -6.50 -5.94 -10.47
CA ASP A 82 -6.35 -4.85 -11.43
C ASP A 82 -5.66 -3.63 -10.83
N PHE A 83 -5.93 -3.33 -9.55
CA PHE A 83 -5.20 -2.28 -8.84
C PHE A 83 -3.75 -2.66 -8.63
N PHE A 84 -3.46 -3.91 -8.24
CA PHE A 84 -2.08 -4.39 -8.09
C PHE A 84 -1.32 -4.34 -9.40
N HIS A 85 -1.95 -4.74 -10.50
CA HIS A 85 -1.38 -4.63 -11.82
C HIS A 85 -1.06 -3.17 -12.16
N PHE A 86 -2.02 -2.27 -11.98
CA PHE A 86 -1.82 -0.84 -12.23
C PHE A 86 -0.72 -0.23 -11.35
N VAL A 87 -0.63 -0.62 -10.07
CA VAL A 87 0.45 -0.18 -9.18
C VAL A 87 1.80 -0.68 -9.68
N ASN A 88 1.90 -1.97 -10.03
CA ASN A 88 3.16 -2.61 -10.40
C ASN A 88 3.67 -2.16 -11.77
N THR A 89 2.79 -1.88 -12.74
CA THR A 89 3.19 -1.47 -14.10
C THR A 89 3.33 0.03 -14.24
N GLU A 90 2.43 0.82 -13.64
CA GLU A 90 2.37 2.27 -13.87
C GLU A 90 2.85 3.06 -12.66
N LEU A 91 2.22 2.87 -11.49
CA LEU A 91 2.46 3.76 -10.33
C LEU A 91 3.86 3.59 -9.74
N ARG A 92 4.46 2.39 -9.83
CA ARG A 92 5.84 2.14 -9.38
C ARG A 92 6.84 3.11 -10.02
N ASN A 93 6.60 3.52 -11.26
CA ASN A 93 7.52 4.39 -12.00
C ASN A 93 7.44 5.86 -11.59
N ILE A 94 6.41 6.24 -10.82
CA ILE A 94 6.21 7.60 -10.28
C ILE A 94 6.32 7.62 -8.76
N CYS A 95 6.47 6.45 -8.14
CA CYS A 95 6.61 6.33 -6.69
C CYS A 95 7.72 7.23 -6.17
N SER A 96 7.38 8.08 -5.21
CA SER A 96 8.38 8.81 -4.44
C SER A 96 9.32 7.80 -3.81
N ARG A 97 10.61 7.95 -4.08
CA ARG A 97 11.66 7.12 -3.51
C ARG A 97 11.73 5.66 -3.99
N GLY A 98 11.12 5.35 -5.15
CA GLY A 98 11.29 4.11 -5.89
C GLY A 98 10.73 2.83 -5.26
N CYS A 99 10.28 2.88 -4.00
CA CYS A 99 9.74 1.75 -3.25
C CYS A 99 8.46 2.10 -2.46
N THR A 100 7.92 3.32 -2.61
CA THR A 100 6.72 3.77 -1.88
C THR A 100 5.80 4.68 -2.70
N LEU A 101 4.50 4.46 -2.58
CA LEU A 101 3.42 5.30 -3.09
C LEU A 101 3.26 6.54 -2.21
N SER A 102 2.56 7.54 -2.74
CA SER A 102 2.15 8.71 -1.97
C SER A 102 1.23 8.32 -0.81
N TYR A 103 1.18 9.18 0.21
CA TYR A 103 0.27 8.99 1.34
C TYR A 103 -1.17 8.86 0.89
N ASP A 104 -1.63 9.75 -0.01
CA ASP A 104 -3.04 9.82 -0.40
C ASP A 104 -3.50 8.51 -1.04
N ILE A 105 -2.68 7.90 -1.88
CA ILE A 105 -3.01 6.64 -2.56
C ILE A 105 -2.94 5.47 -1.62
N THR A 106 -1.93 5.46 -0.75
CA THR A 106 -1.83 4.44 0.30
C THR A 106 -3.08 4.49 1.18
N ALA A 107 -3.41 5.66 1.74
CA ALA A 107 -4.58 5.85 2.58
C ALA A 107 -5.89 5.52 1.83
N HIS A 108 -6.00 5.90 0.56
CA HIS A 108 -7.16 5.61 -0.26
C HIS A 108 -7.37 4.10 -0.47
N PHE A 109 -6.31 3.34 -0.77
CA PHE A 109 -6.39 1.88 -0.87
C PHE A 109 -6.88 1.25 0.45
N PHE A 110 -6.26 1.58 1.59
CA PHE A 110 -6.66 0.97 2.86
C PHE A 110 -8.07 1.37 3.28
N ARG A 111 -8.47 2.63 3.06
CA ARG A 111 -9.87 3.07 3.28
C ARG A 111 -10.84 2.30 2.40
N GLY A 112 -10.47 2.05 1.15
CA GLY A 112 -11.22 1.25 0.20
C GLY A 112 -11.40 -0.19 0.65
N LEU A 113 -10.31 -0.82 1.07
CA LEU A 113 -10.31 -2.17 1.64
C LEU A 113 -11.25 -2.28 2.84
N LEU A 114 -11.18 -1.35 3.80
CA LEU A 114 -12.06 -1.36 4.96
C LEU A 114 -13.54 -1.18 4.59
N ASN A 115 -13.83 -0.28 3.64
CA ASN A 115 -15.20 -0.04 3.21
C ASN A 115 -15.76 -1.22 2.42
N ALA A 116 -14.98 -1.83 1.52
CA ALA A 116 -15.41 -2.99 0.74
C ALA A 116 -15.64 -4.23 1.62
N SER A 117 -14.88 -4.36 2.72
CA SER A 117 -15.01 -5.47 3.67
C SER A 117 -16.32 -5.44 4.49
N LEU A 118 -17.05 -4.32 4.50
CA LEU A 118 -18.35 -4.20 5.19
C LEU A 118 -19.42 -5.14 4.60
N GLU A 119 -19.27 -5.51 3.33
CA GLU A 119 -20.22 -6.40 2.64
C GLU A 119 -20.02 -7.89 2.99
N HIS A 120 -19.01 -8.20 3.83
CA HIS A 120 -18.63 -9.56 4.19
C HIS A 120 -18.91 -9.85 5.66
N GLU A 121 -19.49 -11.02 5.93
CA GLU A 121 -19.74 -11.50 7.30
C GLU A 121 -18.44 -11.66 8.13
N GLU A 122 -17.35 -12.06 7.49
CA GLU A 122 -16.02 -12.23 8.12
C GLU A 122 -15.05 -11.10 7.72
N SER A 123 -15.44 -9.84 7.95
CA SER A 123 -14.68 -8.67 7.48
C SER A 123 -13.20 -8.66 7.92
N ALA A 124 -12.91 -9.12 9.15
CA ALA A 124 -11.54 -9.20 9.65
C ALA A 124 -10.68 -10.22 8.90
N GLN A 125 -11.25 -11.36 8.52
CA GLN A 125 -10.54 -12.40 7.78
C GLN A 125 -10.23 -11.93 6.36
N VAL A 126 -11.22 -11.31 5.70
CA VAL A 126 -11.07 -10.75 4.35
C VAL A 126 -9.96 -9.70 4.29
N VAL A 127 -9.89 -8.79 5.28
CA VAL A 127 -8.79 -7.82 5.37
C VAL A 127 -7.44 -8.52 5.54
N ASN A 128 -7.37 -9.55 6.39
CA ASN A 128 -6.12 -10.31 6.59
C ASN A 128 -5.66 -10.99 5.30
N ASP A 129 -6.59 -11.55 4.52
CA ASP A 129 -6.29 -12.25 3.27
C ASP A 129 -5.78 -11.28 2.20
N VAL A 130 -6.40 -10.10 2.07
CA VAL A 130 -5.92 -9.06 1.15
C VAL A 130 -4.53 -8.57 1.58
N LEU A 131 -4.29 -8.32 2.87
CA LEU A 131 -2.97 -7.90 3.36
C LEU A 131 -1.90 -8.97 3.11
N LYS A 132 -2.24 -10.26 3.25
CA LYS A 132 -1.34 -11.37 2.90
C LYS A 132 -1.06 -11.39 1.40
N THR A 133 -2.08 -11.15 0.57
CA THR A 133 -1.94 -11.07 -0.89
C THR A 133 -1.07 -9.88 -1.31
N CYS A 134 -1.19 -8.73 -0.65
CA CYS A 134 -0.32 -7.58 -0.88
C CYS A 134 1.15 -7.93 -0.66
N GLN A 135 1.48 -8.77 0.33
CA GLN A 135 2.88 -9.14 0.60
C GLN A 135 3.53 -9.90 -0.56
N THR A 136 2.76 -10.66 -1.33
CA THR A 136 3.28 -11.47 -2.44
C THR A 136 3.07 -10.82 -3.80
N LYS A 137 1.92 -10.18 -4.04
CA LYS A 137 1.54 -9.65 -5.36
C LYS A 137 1.81 -8.17 -5.54
N CYS A 138 1.75 -7.37 -4.48
CA CYS A 138 2.00 -5.93 -4.55
C CYS A 138 2.71 -5.40 -3.29
N PRO A 139 3.99 -5.79 -3.07
CA PRO A 139 4.73 -5.44 -1.85
C PRO A 139 4.82 -3.93 -1.60
N VAL A 140 4.78 -3.14 -2.67
CA VAL A 140 4.83 -1.67 -2.63
C VAL A 140 3.72 -1.09 -1.74
N ILE A 141 2.55 -1.72 -1.66
CA ILE A 141 1.46 -1.24 -0.78
C ILE A 141 1.86 -1.33 0.69
N ILE A 142 2.51 -2.43 1.09
CA ILE A 142 2.94 -2.66 2.47
C ILE A 142 4.14 -1.77 2.82
N SER A 143 5.13 -1.62 1.94
CA SER A 143 6.25 -0.71 2.17
C SER A 143 5.77 0.76 2.25
N SER A 144 4.78 1.15 1.45
CA SER A 144 4.15 2.46 1.53
C SER A 144 3.42 2.66 2.85
N ALA A 145 2.70 1.65 3.31
CA ALA A 145 2.04 1.69 4.62
C ALA A 145 3.05 1.80 5.76
N ALA A 146 4.17 1.08 5.68
CA ALA A 146 5.27 1.19 6.66
C ALA A 146 5.84 2.62 6.69
N ARG A 147 6.06 3.23 5.52
CA ARG A 147 6.50 4.62 5.40
C ARG A 147 5.52 5.60 6.02
N TRP A 148 4.22 5.41 5.80
CA TRP A 148 3.22 6.37 6.25
C TRP A 148 2.54 5.99 7.57
N TRP A 149 3.08 4.99 8.28
CA TRP A 149 2.38 4.33 9.38
C TRP A 149 1.90 5.29 10.48
N LEU A 150 2.76 6.23 10.92
CA LEU A 150 2.40 7.23 11.95
C LEU A 150 1.15 8.04 11.60
N ARG A 151 0.93 8.34 10.31
CA ARG A 151 -0.26 9.07 9.83
C ARG A 151 -1.43 8.13 9.53
N LEU A 152 -1.12 6.92 9.05
CA LEU A 152 -2.10 5.96 8.58
C LEU A 152 -2.80 5.24 9.74
N GLU A 153 -2.06 4.86 10.77
CA GLU A 153 -2.57 4.11 11.93
C GLU A 153 -3.82 4.74 12.57
N PRO A 154 -3.84 6.02 13.00
CA PRO A 154 -5.01 6.60 13.66
C PRO A 154 -6.24 6.62 12.74
N VAL A 155 -6.03 6.82 11.43
CA VAL A 155 -7.11 6.80 10.43
C VAL A 155 -7.71 5.40 10.31
N LEU A 156 -6.88 4.37 10.19
CA LEU A 156 -7.38 2.99 10.07
C LEU A 156 -8.05 2.51 11.35
N CYS A 157 -7.50 2.85 12.52
CA CYS A 157 -8.05 2.42 13.80
C CYS A 157 -9.39 3.08 14.10
N SER A 158 -9.50 4.39 13.86
CA SER A 158 -10.76 5.12 14.04
C SER A 158 -11.83 4.63 13.06
N GLN A 159 -11.48 4.42 11.79
CA GLN A 159 -12.41 3.89 10.80
C GLN A 159 -12.84 2.45 11.14
N TRP A 160 -11.90 1.59 11.53
CA TRP A 160 -12.22 0.21 11.95
C TRP A 160 -13.18 0.18 13.13
N LYS A 161 -12.89 0.94 14.19
CA LYS A 161 -13.74 1.03 15.38
C LYS A 161 -15.14 1.52 15.02
N ARG A 162 -15.25 2.52 14.15
CA ARG A 162 -16.54 3.08 13.70
C ARG A 162 -17.35 2.11 12.84
N LEU A 163 -16.69 1.28 12.03
CA LEU A 163 -17.37 0.41 11.06
C LEU A 163 -17.73 -0.95 11.65
N PHE A 164 -16.90 -1.52 12.51
CA PHE A 164 -17.02 -2.91 12.96
C PHE A 164 -17.22 -3.07 14.46
N GLU A 165 -16.97 -2.03 15.27
CA GLU A 165 -16.99 -2.08 16.75
C GLU A 165 -16.20 -3.25 17.38
N ALA A 166 -15.28 -3.83 16.61
CA ALA A 166 -14.54 -5.04 16.93
C ALA A 166 -13.04 -4.74 17.12
N PRO A 167 -12.28 -5.65 17.77
CA PRO A 167 -10.82 -5.54 17.77
C PRO A 167 -10.26 -5.49 16.35
N LEU A 168 -9.17 -4.75 16.18
CA LEU A 168 -8.53 -4.53 14.88
C LEU A 168 -8.16 -5.86 14.21
N ALA A 169 -8.35 -5.98 12.89
CA ALA A 169 -7.95 -7.17 12.14
C ALA A 169 -6.48 -7.54 12.39
N GLN A 170 -6.20 -8.84 12.51
CA GLN A 170 -4.89 -9.36 12.92
C GLN A 170 -3.73 -8.84 12.04
N GLY A 171 -3.94 -8.71 10.73
CA GLY A 171 -2.94 -8.19 9.79
C GLY A 171 -2.56 -6.74 10.09
N LEU A 172 -3.55 -5.88 10.40
CA LEU A 172 -3.29 -4.50 10.81
C LEU A 172 -2.64 -4.41 12.19
N GLN A 173 -3.00 -5.32 13.11
CA GLN A 173 -2.31 -5.44 14.40
C GLN A 173 -0.84 -5.84 14.24
N ARG A 174 -0.51 -6.76 13.31
CA ARG A 174 0.89 -7.14 13.02
C ARG A 174 1.69 -5.94 12.51
N MET A 175 1.12 -5.12 11.63
CA MET A 175 1.76 -3.90 11.16
C MET A 175 2.06 -2.91 12.29
N ARG A 176 1.11 -2.72 13.22
CA ARG A 176 1.34 -1.94 14.45
C ARG A 176 2.50 -2.50 15.26
N LYS A 177 2.54 -3.83 15.46
CA LYS A 177 3.61 -4.49 16.23
C LYS A 177 4.99 -4.29 15.58
N TRP A 178 5.10 -4.44 14.26
CA TRP A 178 6.37 -4.22 13.54
C TRP A 178 6.84 -2.77 13.67
N HIS A 179 5.94 -1.80 13.50
CA HIS A 179 6.28 -0.40 13.70
C HIS A 179 6.71 -0.10 15.15
N HIS A 180 5.96 -0.60 16.14
CA HIS A 180 6.29 -0.40 17.55
C HIS A 180 7.64 -1.01 17.91
N SER A 181 7.91 -2.25 17.45
CA SER A 181 9.20 -2.90 17.67
C SER A 181 10.35 -2.11 17.02
N ALA A 182 10.18 -1.61 15.80
CA ALA A 182 11.16 -0.75 15.15
C ALA A 182 11.43 0.54 15.95
N ALA A 183 10.38 1.21 16.43
CA ALA A 183 10.52 2.43 17.21
C ALA A 183 11.23 2.18 18.55
N SER A 184 10.82 1.13 19.27
CA SER A 184 11.43 0.74 20.55
C SER A 184 12.90 0.32 20.39
N PHE A 185 13.21 -0.43 19.33
CA PHE A 185 14.58 -0.81 18.96
C PHE A 185 15.46 0.44 18.75
N LEU A 186 14.98 1.42 17.97
CA LEU A 186 15.72 2.64 17.68
C LEU A 186 15.84 3.61 18.86
N ALA A 187 14.92 3.53 19.83
CA ALA A 187 14.88 4.41 21.00
C ALA A 187 15.73 3.88 22.17
N SER A 188 15.73 2.57 22.41
CA SER A 188 16.26 1.96 23.64
C SER A 188 17.05 0.66 23.42
N GLU A 189 17.41 0.30 22.18
CA GLU A 189 18.12 -0.95 21.85
C GLU A 189 17.41 -2.22 22.37
N ALA A 190 16.08 -2.18 22.51
CA ALA A 190 15.26 -3.34 22.87
C ALA A 190 15.32 -4.43 21.78
N GLU A 191 15.02 -5.70 22.08
CA GLU A 191 15.04 -6.76 21.07
C GLU A 191 14.08 -6.48 19.89
N PHE A 192 14.60 -6.63 18.66
CA PHE A 192 13.81 -6.41 17.46
C PHE A 192 13.01 -7.66 17.09
N SER A 193 11.69 -7.50 16.97
CA SER A 193 10.79 -8.57 16.57
C SER A 193 10.84 -8.79 15.06
N LEU A 194 11.43 -9.91 14.64
CA LEU A 194 11.45 -10.31 13.24
C LEU A 194 10.07 -10.81 12.79
N SER A 195 9.67 -10.40 11.60
CA SER A 195 8.56 -10.99 10.85
C SER A 195 9.03 -12.27 10.17
N ASP A 196 8.11 -13.21 9.92
CA ASP A 196 8.32 -14.37 9.05
C ASP A 196 8.81 -13.97 7.64
N THR A 197 8.55 -12.72 7.26
CA THR A 197 8.97 -12.13 5.99
C THR A 197 9.97 -10.99 6.23
N PRO A 198 11.29 -11.23 6.06
CA PRO A 198 12.36 -10.30 6.47
C PRO A 198 12.25 -8.90 5.85
N TRP A 199 11.80 -8.78 4.60
CA TRP A 199 11.70 -7.48 3.92
C TRP A 199 10.67 -6.56 4.58
N ILE A 200 9.63 -7.11 5.22
CA ILE A 200 8.61 -6.30 5.91
C ILE A 200 9.23 -5.66 7.15
N SER A 201 9.91 -6.45 7.97
CA SER A 201 10.66 -5.93 9.13
C SER A 201 11.69 -4.89 8.71
N ALA A 202 12.43 -5.14 7.62
CA ALA A 202 13.36 -4.16 7.07
C ALA A 202 12.67 -2.86 6.64
N ALA A 203 11.51 -2.94 5.97
CA ALA A 203 10.76 -1.76 5.54
C ALA A 203 10.34 -0.89 6.73
N PHE A 204 9.72 -1.49 7.76
CA PHE A 204 9.31 -0.77 8.96
C PHE A 204 10.51 -0.16 9.69
N LEU A 205 11.59 -0.94 9.88
CA LEU A 205 12.80 -0.44 10.54
C LEU A 205 13.42 0.73 9.77
N HIS A 206 13.58 0.61 8.45
CA HIS A 206 14.15 1.63 7.59
C HIS A 206 13.36 2.94 7.64
N PHE A 207 12.05 2.88 7.44
CA PHE A 207 11.22 4.08 7.41
C PHE A 207 11.04 4.72 8.79
N THR A 208 10.94 3.93 9.87
CA THR A 208 10.94 4.47 11.23
C THR A 208 12.27 5.14 11.56
N ALA A 209 13.41 4.53 11.18
CA ALA A 209 14.74 5.12 11.35
C ALA A 209 14.88 6.44 10.60
N GLN A 210 14.28 6.56 9.41
CA GLN A 210 14.25 7.79 8.63
C GLN A 210 13.46 8.92 9.32
N GLN A 211 12.41 8.59 10.06
CA GLN A 211 11.51 9.57 10.68
C GLN A 211 11.93 9.99 12.10
N GLN A 212 12.55 9.10 12.87
CA GLN A 212 12.76 9.30 14.30
C GLN A 212 14.23 9.49 14.72
N ALA A 213 15.20 9.01 13.93
CA ALA A 213 16.57 8.92 14.43
C ALA A 213 17.40 10.17 14.08
N ALA A 214 17.96 10.81 15.11
CA ALA A 214 19.17 11.61 14.95
C ALA A 214 20.27 10.73 14.29
N PRO A 215 21.05 11.24 13.33
CA PRO A 215 21.95 10.43 12.49
C PRO A 215 22.89 9.51 13.27
N GLY A 216 23.37 9.94 14.45
CA GLY A 216 24.26 9.15 15.31
C GLY A 216 23.60 7.92 15.95
N ARG A 217 22.34 8.02 16.38
CA ARG A 217 21.60 6.93 17.04
C ARG A 217 21.23 5.82 16.07
N ARG A 218 20.93 6.18 14.81
CA ARG A 218 20.69 5.22 13.72
C ARG A 218 21.90 4.30 13.50
N ARG A 219 23.10 4.86 13.49
CA ARG A 219 24.33 4.11 13.23
C ARG A 219 24.69 3.14 14.36
N ALA A 220 24.42 3.52 15.62
CA ALA A 220 24.61 2.64 16.77
C ALA A 220 23.63 1.46 16.74
N ALA A 221 22.33 1.74 16.54
CA ALA A 221 21.30 0.70 16.44
C ALA A 221 21.52 -0.26 15.25
N LEU A 222 22.03 0.24 14.12
CA LEU A 222 22.37 -0.64 12.99
C LEU A 222 23.62 -1.51 13.23
N LYS A 223 24.53 -1.10 14.13
CA LYS A 223 25.69 -1.93 14.52
C LYS A 223 25.28 -3.07 15.45
N SER A 224 24.34 -2.84 16.37
CA SER A 224 23.77 -3.92 17.21
C SER A 224 22.93 -4.91 16.39
N LEU A 225 22.49 -4.52 15.19
CA LEU A 225 21.83 -5.38 14.21
C LEU A 225 22.72 -6.48 13.62
N GLY A 226 24.05 -6.44 13.83
CA GLY A 226 25.01 -7.36 13.22
C GLY A 226 24.80 -8.85 13.56
N GLY A 227 23.97 -9.17 14.56
CA GLY A 227 23.54 -10.54 14.89
C GLY A 227 22.23 -11.00 14.24
N LEU A 228 21.52 -10.14 13.49
CA LEU A 228 20.26 -10.50 12.82
C LEU A 228 20.51 -11.18 11.46
N SER A 229 19.49 -11.89 10.95
CA SER A 229 19.53 -12.61 9.67
C SER A 229 20.09 -11.77 8.51
N GLU A 230 21.01 -12.34 7.73
CA GLU A 230 21.60 -11.72 6.53
C GLU A 230 20.54 -11.17 5.57
N GLN A 231 19.40 -11.86 5.46
CA GLN A 231 18.29 -11.46 4.60
C GLN A 231 17.70 -10.10 4.99
N LEU A 232 17.66 -9.78 6.29
CA LEU A 232 17.20 -8.48 6.78
C LEU A 232 18.16 -7.36 6.34
N LEU A 233 19.47 -7.60 6.47
CA LEU A 233 20.50 -6.63 6.08
C LEU A 233 20.49 -6.36 4.58
N VAL A 234 20.30 -7.40 3.76
CA VAL A 234 20.13 -7.25 2.29
C VAL A 234 18.91 -6.39 1.97
N CYS A 235 17.79 -6.61 2.66
CA CYS A 235 16.58 -5.79 2.46
C CYS A 235 16.79 -4.33 2.89
N LEU A 236 17.48 -4.08 4.01
CA LEU A 236 17.82 -2.73 4.47
C LEU A 236 18.76 -2.01 3.50
N LEU A 237 19.74 -2.72 2.93
CA LEU A 237 20.62 -2.19 1.90
C LEU A 237 19.81 -1.79 0.67
N PHE A 238 18.87 -2.63 0.23
CA PHE A 238 17.98 -2.30 -0.88
C PHE A 238 17.19 -1.00 -0.63
N PHE A 239 16.51 -0.88 0.52
CA PHE A 239 15.76 0.35 0.84
C PHE A 239 16.67 1.59 0.93
N SER A 240 17.86 1.44 1.49
CA SER A 240 18.86 2.52 1.56
C SER A 240 19.35 2.95 0.18
N LEU A 241 19.62 2.00 -0.72
CA LEU A 241 20.03 2.28 -2.09
C LEU A 241 18.92 2.99 -2.88
N MET A 242 17.67 2.53 -2.75
CA MET A 242 16.52 3.16 -3.40
C MET A 242 16.32 4.60 -2.91
N ASP A 243 16.44 4.84 -1.60
CA ASP A 243 16.41 6.19 -1.05
C ASP A 243 17.57 7.05 -1.57
N PHE A 244 18.80 6.51 -1.62
CA PHE A 244 19.97 7.22 -2.14
C PHE A 244 19.78 7.64 -3.60
N ILE A 245 19.41 6.69 -4.47
CA ILE A 245 19.10 6.96 -5.89
C ILE A 245 18.07 8.08 -5.97
N SER A 246 17.03 8.00 -5.18
CA SER A 246 15.92 8.95 -5.25
C SER A 246 16.29 10.34 -4.74
N THR A 247 17.22 10.47 -3.79
CA THR A 247 17.77 11.78 -3.40
C THR A 247 18.68 12.40 -4.46
N ARG A 248 19.24 11.60 -5.38
CA ARG A 248 20.12 12.08 -6.46
C ARG A 248 19.35 12.54 -7.69
N PHE A 249 18.13 12.04 -7.87
CA PHE A 249 17.24 12.36 -8.99
C PHE A 249 16.01 13.20 -8.59
N ALA A 250 15.91 13.62 -7.33
CA ALA A 250 14.91 14.57 -6.83
C ALA A 250 15.45 16.00 -6.91
#